data_AF-A0A3M6K8H4-F1
#
_entry.id   AF-A0A3M6K8H4-F1
#
_cell.length_a   1.000
_cell.length_b   1.000
_cell.length_c   1.000
_cell.angle_alpha   90.00
_cell.angle_beta   90.00
_cell.angle_gamma   90.00
#
_symmetry.space_group_name_H-M   'P 1'
#
loop_
_entity.id
_entity.type
_entity.pdbx_description
1 polymer ?
#
loop_
_entity_poly.entity_id
_entity_poly.type
_entity_poly.pdbx_seq_one_letter_code
_entity_poly.pdbx_strand_id
1 'polypeptide(L)'
;MTESIFGQVVAVRKFANGDIELDFYHDDKVTEYRYSSDPSRLGNFPKELAETLVSTLSTDICIEIFFGDDGIPTHVELEECEDEEDDYEDDESDEDFVAEES
;
A
#
# COMPACT_ATOMS: atom_id res chain seq x y z
N MET A 1 -0.36 18.64 -17.02
CA MET A 1 0.31 18.39 -15.73
C MET A 1 -0.03 16.95 -15.42
N THR A 2 0.95 16.09 -15.23
CA THR A 2 0.69 14.71 -14.84
C THR A 2 0.27 14.74 -13.38
N GLU A 3 -0.96 14.32 -13.07
CA GLU A 3 -1.39 14.17 -11.68
C GLU A 3 -0.92 12.79 -11.20
N SER A 4 -0.34 12.72 -10.00
CA SER A 4 0.02 11.47 -9.34
C SER A 4 -0.48 11.48 -7.90
N ILE A 5 -0.77 10.29 -7.36
CA ILE A 5 -1.06 10.10 -5.94
C ILE A 5 -0.15 9.02 -5.38
N PHE A 6 0.44 9.29 -4.22
CA PHE A 6 1.29 8.36 -3.49
C PHE A 6 0.55 7.84 -2.26
N GLY A 7 0.60 6.54 -2.00
CA GLY A 7 -0.08 5.96 -0.85
C GLY A 7 0.17 4.47 -0.67
N GLN A 8 -0.46 3.91 0.35
CA GLN A 8 -0.25 2.51 0.73
C GLN A 8 -1.32 1.61 0.12
N VAL A 9 -0.92 0.46 -0.39
CA VAL A 9 -1.87 -0.60 -0.75
C VAL A 9 -2.18 -1.42 0.49
N VAL A 10 -3.41 -1.30 0.99
CA VAL A 10 -3.85 -1.99 2.22
C VAL A 10 -4.31 -3.40 1.93
N ALA A 11 -4.98 -3.61 0.79
CA ALA A 11 -5.43 -4.93 0.39
C ALA A 11 -5.56 -5.03 -1.12
N VAL A 12 -5.19 -6.20 -1.66
CA VAL A 12 -5.51 -6.59 -3.03
C VAL A 12 -6.16 -7.95 -3.06
N ARG A 13 -7.32 -8.01 -3.73
CA ARG A 13 -8.20 -9.17 -3.77
C ARG A 13 -8.40 -9.59 -5.22
N LYS A 14 -7.84 -10.74 -5.60
CA LYS A 14 -8.08 -11.37 -6.90
C LYS A 14 -9.18 -12.42 -6.78
N PHE A 15 -10.23 -12.25 -7.55
CA PHE A 15 -11.37 -13.16 -7.57
C PHE A 15 -11.22 -14.22 -8.65
N ALA A 16 -11.86 -15.38 -8.45
CA ALA A 16 -11.81 -16.49 -9.40
C ALA A 16 -12.42 -16.16 -10.78
N ASN A 17 -13.26 -15.14 -10.85
CA ASN A 17 -13.84 -14.62 -12.10
C ASN A 17 -12.87 -13.70 -12.88
N GLY A 18 -11.67 -13.45 -12.36
CA GLY A 18 -10.67 -12.58 -12.98
C GLY A 18 -10.78 -11.10 -12.60
N ASP A 19 -11.69 -10.74 -11.69
CA ASP A 19 -11.74 -9.38 -11.15
C ASP A 19 -10.64 -9.18 -10.11
N ILE A 20 -10.20 -7.93 -9.99
CA ILE A 20 -9.20 -7.52 -9.01
C ILE A 20 -9.71 -6.25 -8.33
N GLU A 21 -9.76 -6.27 -7.00
CA GLU A 21 -10.06 -5.10 -6.16
C GLU A 21 -8.81 -4.71 -5.37
N LEU A 22 -8.62 -3.40 -5.22
CA LEU A 22 -7.49 -2.74 -4.57
C LEU A 22 -8.05 -1.72 -3.58
N ASP A 23 -7.65 -1.83 -2.32
CA ASP A 23 -7.88 -0.80 -1.30
C ASP A 23 -6.61 0.03 -1.16
N PHE A 24 -6.68 1.30 -1.54
CA PHE A 24 -5.55 2.24 -1.54
C PHE A 24 -5.76 3.33 -0.51
N TYR A 25 -4.86 3.44 0.46
CA TYR A 25 -4.91 4.44 1.52
C TYR A 25 -4.04 5.65 1.19
N HIS A 26 -4.66 6.83 1.16
CA HIS A 26 -4.02 8.11 0.88
C HIS A 26 -4.84 9.26 1.51
N ASP A 27 -4.18 10.27 2.07
CA ASP A 27 -4.82 11.50 2.63
C ASP A 27 -5.96 11.18 3.62
N ASP A 28 -5.70 10.27 4.57
CA ASP A 28 -6.64 9.76 5.58
C ASP A 28 -7.91 9.11 5.00
N LYS A 29 -7.87 8.65 3.75
CA LYS A 29 -8.99 8.01 3.05
C LYS A 29 -8.56 6.73 2.37
N VAL A 30 -9.45 5.74 2.39
CA VAL A 30 -9.32 4.53 1.59
C VAL A 30 -10.13 4.69 0.31
N THR A 31 -9.46 4.58 -0.84
CA THR A 31 -10.06 4.58 -2.18
C THR A 31 -10.04 3.17 -2.73
N GLU A 32 -11.21 2.68 -3.15
CA GLU A 32 -11.34 1.37 -3.79
C GLU A 32 -11.16 1.49 -5.31
N TYR A 33 -10.19 0.77 -5.83
CA TYR A 33 -9.92 0.60 -7.25
C TYR A 33 -10.30 -0.80 -7.68
N ARG A 34 -10.85 -0.93 -8.88
CA ARG A 34 -11.29 -2.21 -9.43
C ARG A 34 -10.96 -2.37 -10.89
N TYR A 35 -10.37 -3.51 -11.20
CA TYR A 35 -10.36 -4.09 -12.53
C TYR A 35 -11.45 -5.18 -12.61
N SER A 36 -12.22 -5.16 -13.70
CA SER A 36 -13.20 -6.20 -14.00
C SER A 36 -12.85 -6.86 -15.32
N SER A 37 -12.85 -8.20 -15.34
CA SER A 37 -12.73 -8.96 -16.59
C SER A 37 -14.04 -8.97 -17.39
N ASP A 38 -15.16 -8.61 -16.75
CA ASP A 38 -16.46 -8.49 -17.39
C ASP A 38 -16.66 -7.06 -17.97
N PRO A 39 -16.88 -6.90 -19.29
CA PRO A 39 -17.02 -5.61 -19.94
C PRO A 39 -18.33 -4.88 -19.59
N SER A 40 -19.31 -5.55 -18.98
CA SER A 40 -20.55 -4.94 -18.51
C SER A 40 -20.40 -4.25 -17.15
N ARG A 41 -19.30 -4.49 -16.44
CA ARG A 41 -19.02 -3.91 -15.12
C ARG A 41 -18.00 -2.79 -15.26
N LEU A 42 -18.29 -1.63 -14.66
CA LEU A 42 -17.36 -0.51 -14.59
C LEU A 42 -16.15 -0.87 -13.71
N GLY A 43 -14.98 -0.94 -14.33
CA GLY A 43 -13.68 -0.86 -13.68
C GLY A 43 -13.10 0.54 -13.84
N ASN A 44 -12.39 1.01 -12.83
CA ASN A 44 -11.70 2.31 -12.80
C ASN A 44 -10.17 2.14 -12.73
N PHE A 45 -9.68 0.90 -12.84
CA PHE A 45 -8.26 0.59 -12.78
C PHE A 45 -7.86 -0.31 -13.95
N PRO A 46 -6.75 -0.01 -14.63
CA PRO A 46 -6.29 -0.79 -15.78
C PRO A 46 -5.77 -2.16 -15.35
N LYS A 47 -6.01 -3.14 -16.23
CA LYS A 47 -5.66 -4.55 -16.00
C LYS A 47 -4.20 -4.75 -15.65
N GLU A 48 -3.30 -4.21 -16.45
CA GLU A 48 -1.86 -4.48 -16.34
C GLU A 48 -1.30 -3.98 -15.01
N LEU A 49 -1.78 -2.84 -14.52
CA LEU A 49 -1.39 -2.30 -13.22
C LEU A 49 -1.99 -3.16 -12.09
N ALA A 50 -3.26 -3.58 -12.21
CA ALA A 50 -3.89 -4.47 -11.23
C ALA A 50 -3.16 -5.82 -11.11
N GLU A 51 -2.78 -6.42 -12.24
CA GLU A 51 -2.05 -7.71 -12.27
C GLU A 51 -0.63 -7.58 -11.71
N THR A 52 0.03 -6.43 -11.94
CA THR A 52 1.33 -6.12 -11.32
C THR A 52 1.19 -6.10 -9.80
N LEU A 53 0.21 -5.36 -9.28
CA LEU A 53 -0.04 -5.28 -7.84
C LEU A 53 -0.32 -6.65 -7.21
N VAL A 54 -1.20 -7.47 -7.81
CA VAL A 54 -1.44 -8.85 -7.35
C VAL A 54 -0.15 -9.68 -7.26
N SER A 55 0.80 -9.46 -8.16
CA SER A 55 2.05 -10.23 -8.22
C SER A 55 3.07 -9.77 -7.18
N THR A 56 3.01 -8.49 -6.78
CA THR A 56 3.99 -7.88 -5.86
C THR A 56 3.57 -7.97 -4.38
N LEU A 57 2.27 -7.92 -4.07
CA LEU A 57 1.75 -7.65 -2.72
C LEU A 57 1.72 -8.85 -1.75
N SER A 58 2.79 -9.64 -1.70
CA SER A 58 3.04 -10.47 -0.52
C SER A 58 3.60 -9.67 0.67
N THR A 59 3.76 -8.35 0.54
CA THR A 59 4.36 -7.44 1.53
C THR A 59 3.67 -6.07 1.54
N ASP A 60 3.78 -5.35 2.67
CA ASP A 60 3.42 -3.93 2.82
C ASP A 60 4.24 -3.08 1.86
N ILE A 61 3.61 -2.57 0.79
CA ILE A 61 4.27 -1.81 -0.28
C ILE A 61 3.50 -0.53 -0.54
N CYS A 62 4.23 0.56 -0.71
CA CYS A 62 3.71 1.87 -1.05
C CYS A 62 3.81 2.04 -2.57
N ILE A 63 2.81 2.69 -3.17
CA ILE A 63 2.77 2.86 -4.62
C ILE A 63 2.47 4.31 -4.97
N GLU A 64 3.09 4.78 -6.05
CA GLU A 64 2.69 6.01 -6.71
C GLU A 64 1.90 5.69 -7.98
N ILE A 65 0.65 6.16 -8.03
CA ILE A 65 -0.24 5.98 -9.18
C ILE A 65 -0.23 7.27 -10.00
N PHE A 66 0.16 7.18 -11.26
CA PHE A 66 0.18 8.29 -12.21
C PHE A 66 -1.05 8.26 -13.12
N PHE A 67 -1.70 9.42 -13.27
CA PHE A 67 -2.90 9.59 -14.06
C PHE A 67 -2.60 10.30 -15.38
N GLY A 68 -3.25 9.85 -16.45
CA GLY A 68 -3.28 10.58 -17.72
C GLY A 68 -4.25 11.76 -17.67
N ASP A 69 -4.29 12.56 -18.73
CA ASP A 69 -5.16 13.75 -18.81
C ASP A 69 -6.66 13.43 -18.69
N ASP A 70 -7.06 12.18 -18.91
CA ASP A 70 -8.43 11.68 -18.75
C ASP A 70 -8.77 11.23 -17.31
N GLY A 71 -7.85 11.36 -16.35
CA GLY A 71 -8.01 10.93 -14.96
C GLY A 71 -7.96 9.41 -14.76
N ILE A 72 -7.52 8.66 -15.78
CA ILE A 72 -7.36 7.21 -15.74
C ILE A 72 -5.92 6.88 -15.31
N PRO A 73 -5.71 5.90 -14.40
CA PRO A 73 -4.37 5.43 -14.07
C PRO A 73 -3.64 4.90 -15.30
N THR A 74 -2.38 5.29 -15.48
CA THR A 74 -1.55 4.93 -16.64
C THR A 74 -0.28 4.20 -16.26
N HIS A 75 0.28 4.54 -15.10
CA HIS A 75 1.53 3.99 -14.62
C HIS A 75 1.48 3.86 -13.09
N VAL A 76 2.17 2.85 -12.56
CA VAL A 76 2.35 2.64 -11.12
C VAL A 76 3.84 2.40 -10.87
N GLU A 77 4.40 3.13 -9.92
CA GLU A 77 5.72 2.87 -9.37
C GLU A 77 5.59 2.23 -8.00
N LEU A 78 6.44 1.23 -7.73
CA LEU A 78 6.48 0.48 -6.49
C LEU A 78 7.61 1.06 -5.64
N GLU A 79 7.30 1.42 -4.40
CA GLU A 79 8.25 1.94 -3.42
C GLU A 79 8.15 1.14 -2.12
N GLU A 80 9.27 0.92 -1.46
CA GLU A 80 9.27 0.36 -0.10
C GLU A 80 8.60 1.41 0.80
N CYS A 81 7.54 1.04 1.52
CA CYS A 81 7.03 1.95 2.54
C CYS A 81 8.16 2.18 3.54
N GLU A 82 8.42 3.43 3.92
CA GLU A 82 9.33 3.69 5.04
C GLU A 82 8.72 3.00 6.28
N ASP A 83 9.33 1.89 6.73
CA ASP A 83 9.02 1.30 8.02
C ASP A 83 9.27 2.40 9.07
N GLU A 84 8.23 2.89 9.74
CA GLU A 84 8.35 3.72 10.95
C GLU A 84 8.89 2.88 12.15
N GLU A 85 9.86 1.99 11.93
CA GLU A 85 10.60 1.27 12.97
C GLU A 85 12.03 1.81 13.08
N ASP A 86 12.18 3.02 13.62
CA ASP A 86 13.44 3.51 14.19
C ASP A 86 13.16 4.40 15.43
N ASP A 87 12.60 3.80 16.49
CA ASP A 87 12.66 4.35 17.86
C ASP A 87 12.76 3.22 18.91
N TYR A 88 13.65 2.25 18.67
CA TYR A 88 14.07 1.29 19.70
C TYR A 88 15.60 1.29 19.84
N GLU A 89 16.17 2.37 20.40
CA GLU A 89 17.48 2.25 21.04
C GLU A 89 17.31 1.63 22.43
N ASP A 90 17.46 0.31 22.42
CA ASP A 90 18.09 -0.64 23.35
C ASP A 90 18.44 -0.24 24.81
N ASP A 91 18.26 -1.26 25.65
CA ASP A 91 18.50 -1.45 27.08
C ASP A 91 19.93 -1.12 27.59
N GLU A 92 20.05 -0.33 28.68
CA GLU A 92 21.18 -0.48 29.62
C GLU A 92 20.66 -0.69 31.06
N SER A 93 20.30 -1.94 31.34
CA SER A 93 20.73 -2.74 32.50
C SER A 93 20.71 -2.13 33.93
N ASP A 94 19.86 -2.74 34.77
CA ASP A 94 19.89 -2.77 36.24
C ASP A 94 21.29 -2.97 36.88
N GLU A 95 21.76 -2.01 37.70
CA GLU A 95 22.53 -2.29 38.94
C GLU A 95 22.74 -1.04 39.83
N ASP A 96 21.96 -0.90 40.91
CA ASP A 96 22.49 -0.85 42.30
C ASP A 96 21.33 -0.84 43.32
N PHE A 97 20.99 -2.04 43.81
CA PHE A 97 20.06 -2.22 44.92
C PHE A 97 20.75 -1.81 46.23
N VAL A 98 20.36 -0.64 46.75
CA VAL A 98 20.72 -0.17 48.10
C VAL A 98 20.18 -1.12 49.18
N ALA A 99 21.05 -1.96 49.73
CA ALA A 99 20.79 -2.67 50.97
C ALA A 99 21.45 -1.91 52.14
N GLU A 100 20.68 -1.01 52.75
CA GLU A 100 20.93 -0.50 54.11
C GLU A 100 20.49 -1.58 55.11
N GLU A 101 21.41 -2.16 55.88
CA GLU A 101 21.08 -2.78 57.17
C GLU A 101 22.24 -2.72 58.18
N SER A 102 21.94 -2.04 59.29
CA SER A 102 22.48 -2.10 60.67
C SER A 102 23.92 -1.69 60.97
#